data_AF-A0A4S5E5F5-F1
#
_entry.id   AF-A0A4S5E5F5-F1
#
_cell.length_a   1.000
_cell.length_b   1.000
_cell.length_c   1.000
_cell.angle_alpha   90.00
_cell.angle_beta   90.00
_cell.angle_gamma   90.00
#
_symmetry.space_group_name_H-M   'P 1'
#
loop_
_entity.id
_entity.type
_entity.pdbx_description
1 polymer ?
#
loop_
_entity_poly.entity_id
_entity_poly.type
_entity_poly.pdbx_seq_one_letter_code
_entity_poly.pdbx_strand_id
1 'polypeptide(L)' 'MSFMDKAKNKAEELSGKAKEAVGDSTDNHDLKAEGKGDQASASTKQAGENVKDAASNVTDAAKGK' A
#
# COMPACT_ATOMS: atom_id res chain seq x y z
N MET A 1 7.92 -9.60 -8.72
CA MET A 1 8.05 -8.78 -7.49
C MET A 1 8.86 -9.54 -6.45
N SER A 2 9.84 -8.87 -5.81
CA SER A 2 10.78 -9.48 -4.86
C SER A 2 10.15 -9.65 -3.48
N PHE A 3 10.63 -10.61 -2.68
CA PHE A 3 10.21 -10.81 -1.28
C PHE A 3 10.44 -9.53 -0.44
N MET A 4 11.48 -8.77 -0.78
CA MET A 4 11.83 -7.51 -0.15
C MET A 4 10.72 -6.45 -0.31
N ASP A 5 10.10 -6.34 -1.48
CA ASP A 5 9.01 -5.38 -1.72
C ASP A 5 7.78 -5.72 -0.90
N LYS A 6 7.42 -7.01 -0.85
CA LYS A 6 6.25 -7.48 -0.10
C LYS A 6 6.46 -7.31 1.42
N ALA A 7 7.69 -7.51 1.90
CA ALA A 7 8.06 -7.24 3.29
C ALA A 7 8.02 -5.74 3.62
N LYS A 8 8.53 -4.89 2.71
CA LYS A 8 8.51 -3.44 2.88
C LYS A 8 7.08 -2.89 2.92
N ASN A 9 6.21 -3.36 2.03
CA ASN A 9 4.80 -2.95 2.02
C ASN A 9 4.08 -3.33 3.33
N LYS A 10 4.33 -4.54 3.84
CA LYS A 10 3.81 -4.98 5.14
C LYS A 10 4.38 -4.18 6.31
N ALA A 11 5.65 -3.79 6.24
CA ALA A 11 6.29 -2.96 7.27
C ALA A 11 5.69 -1.54 7.27
N GLU A 12 5.43 -0.95 6.11
CA GLU A 12 4.73 0.33 5.96
C GLU A 12 3.30 0.26 6.51
N GLU A 13 2.54 -0.81 6.23
CA GLU A 13 1.21 -1.03 6.84
C GLU A 13 1.27 -1.12 8.38
N LEU A 14 2.23 -1.88 8.90
CA LEU A 14 2.44 -2.03 10.35
C LEU A 14 2.82 -0.70 11.01
N SER A 15 3.70 0.07 10.37
CA SER A 15 4.09 1.40 10.83
C SER A 15 2.90 2.36 10.83
N GLY A 16 2.07 2.36 9.77
CA GLY A 16 0.87 3.18 9.71
C GLY A 16 -0.15 2.84 10.79
N LYS A 17 -0.39 1.55 11.06
CA LYS A 17 -1.25 1.10 12.18
C LYS A 17 -0.68 1.50 13.54
N ALA A 18 0.64 1.43 13.71
CA ALA A 18 1.29 1.87 14.93
C ALA A 18 1.14 3.39 15.13
N LYS A 19 1.35 4.20 14.09
CA LYS A 19 1.10 5.66 14.14
C LYS A 19 -0.36 5.97 14.46
N GLU A 20 -1.30 5.23 13.88
CA GLU A 20 -2.73 5.40 14.16
C GLU A 20 -3.06 5.09 15.63
N ALA A 21 -2.58 3.96 16.15
CA ALA A 21 -2.81 3.55 17.53
C ALA A 21 -2.14 4.49 18.55
N VAL A 22 -0.91 4.93 18.27
CA VAL A 22 -0.21 5.90 19.11
C VAL A 22 -0.91 7.25 19.07
N GLY A 23 -1.29 7.72 17.88
CA GLY A 23 -2.03 8.97 17.69
C GLY A 23 -3.38 8.97 18.41
N ASP A 24 -4.12 7.86 18.34
CA ASP A 24 -5.39 7.69 19.07
C ASP A 24 -5.20 7.70 20.58
N SER A 25 -4.16 7.02 21.08
CA SER A 25 -3.85 6.93 22.52
C SER A 25 -3.34 8.25 23.12
N THR A 26 -2.69 9.09 22.31
CA THR A 26 -2.10 10.37 22.75
C THR A 26 -2.91 11.60 22.30
N ASP A 27 -4.14 11.39 21.79
CA ASP A 27 -5.00 12.44 21.20
C ASP A 27 -4.29 13.28 20.13
N ASN A 28 -3.29 12.71 19.45
CA ASN A 28 -2.51 13.35 18.41
C ASN A 28 -3.13 13.05 17.04
N HIS A 29 -3.93 14.01 16.58
CA HIS A 29 -4.61 13.97 15.29
C HIS A 29 -3.65 13.86 14.09
N ASP A 30 -2.45 14.43 14.16
CA ASP A 30 -1.47 14.37 13.08
C ASP A 30 -0.93 12.94 12.89
N LEU A 31 -0.55 12.26 13.98
CA LEU A 31 -0.09 10.87 13.94
C LEU A 31 -1.18 9.92 13.43
N LYS A 32 -2.43 10.15 13.84
CA LYS A 32 -3.59 9.39 13.38
C LYS A 32 -3.84 9.60 11.87
N ALA A 33 -3.72 10.84 11.41
CA ALA A 33 -3.89 11.18 9.99
C ALA A 33 -2.76 10.60 9.12
N GLU A 34 -1.51 10.69 9.57
CA GLU A 34 -0.36 10.05 8.90
C GLU A 34 -0.56 8.54 8.78
N GLY A 35 -0.93 7.85 9.87
CA GLY A 35 -1.14 6.41 9.87
C GLY A 35 -2.21 5.97 8.87
N LYS A 36 -3.31 6.72 8.78
CA LYS A 36 -4.38 6.49 7.79
C LYS A 36 -3.94 6.80 6.35
N GLY A 37 -3.16 7.87 6.16
CA GLY A 37 -2.60 8.24 4.87
C GLY A 37 -1.65 7.16 4.32
N ASP A 38 -0.78 6.64 5.18
CA ASP A 38 0.15 5.55 4.84
C ASP A 38 -0.60 4.28 4.41
N GLN A 39 -1.66 3.89 5.15
CA GLN A 39 -2.51 2.74 4.80
C GLN A 39 -3.26 2.94 3.47
N ALA A 40 -3.81 4.13 3.24
CA ALA A 40 -4.54 4.45 2.01
C ALA A 40 -3.62 4.46 0.79
N SER A 41 -2.42 5.02 0.93
CA SER A 41 -1.39 5.04 -0.11
C SER A 41 -0.93 3.62 -0.47
N ALA A 42 -0.65 2.79 0.53
CA ALA A 42 -0.26 1.38 0.32
C ALA A 42 -1.35 0.59 -0.40
N SER A 43 -2.61 0.75 0.01
CA SER A 43 -3.76 0.09 -0.63
C SER A 43 -3.94 0.55 -2.08
N THR A 44 -3.78 1.85 -2.35
CA THR A 44 -3.89 2.42 -3.69
C THR A 44 -2.77 1.93 -4.60
N LYS A 45 -1.53 1.86 -4.10
CA LYS A 45 -0.39 1.30 -4.85
C LYS A 45 -0.63 -0.15 -5.21
N GLN A 46 -1.03 -0.99 -4.25
CA GLN A 46 -1.34 -2.40 -4.54
C GLN A 46 -2.48 -2.57 -5.54
N ALA A 47 -3.55 -1.80 -5.41
CA ALA A 47 -4.67 -1.85 -6.35
C ALA A 47 -4.23 -1.41 -7.76
N GLY A 48 -3.46 -0.32 -7.87
CA GLY A 48 -2.93 0.19 -9.13
C GLY A 48 -1.95 -0.77 -9.79
N GLU A 49 -1.06 -1.38 -9.02
CA GLU A 49 -0.13 -2.40 -9.53
C GLU A 49 -0.88 -3.65 -10.02
N ASN A 50 -1.88 -4.14 -9.27
CA ASN A 50 -2.69 -5.29 -9.71
C ASN A 50 -3.46 -4.99 -11.01
N VAL A 51 -4.07 -3.80 -11.11
CA VAL A 51 -4.78 -3.37 -12.33
C VAL A 51 -3.82 -3.23 -13.49
N LYS A 52 -2.64 -2.63 -13.27
CA LYS A 52 -1.61 -2.50 -14.30
C LYS A 52 -1.08 -3.85 -14.77
N ASP A 53 -0.85 -4.79 -13.85
CA ASP A 53 -0.37 -6.14 -14.17
C ASP A 53 -1.43 -6.91 -14.98
N ALA A 54 -2.71 -6.84 -14.59
CA ALA A 54 -3.81 -7.43 -15.35
C ALA A 54 -3.97 -6.79 -16.73
N ALA A 55 -3.88 -5.45 -16.82
CA ALA A 55 -3.97 -4.73 -18.09
C ALA A 55 -2.79 -5.03 -19.01
N SER A 56 -1.57 -5.12 -18.45
CA SER A 56 -0.38 -5.56 -19.18
C SER A 56 -0.54 -6.99 -19.69
N ASN A 57 -0.99 -7.94 -18.87
CA ASN A 57 -1.20 -9.33 -19.29
C ASN A 57 -2.25 -9.45 -20.41
N VAL A 58 -3.37 -8.71 -20.32
CA VAL A 58 -4.39 -8.68 -21.38
C VAL A 58 -3.84 -8.03 -22.65
N THR A 59 -3.08 -6.94 -22.51
CA THR A 59 -2.47 -6.24 -23.65
C THR A 59 -1.42 -7.12 -24.33
N ASP A 60 -0.56 -7.82 -23.58
CA ASP A 60 0.43 -8.76 -24.11
C ASP A 60 -0.24 -9.94 -24.82
N ALA A 61 -1.30 -10.51 -24.23
CA ALA A 61 -2.07 -11.60 -24.84
C ALA A 61 -2.78 -11.15 -26.13
N ALA A 62 -3.28 -9.91 -26.18
CA ALA A 62 -3.91 -9.34 -27.37
C ALA A 62 -2.89 -8.87 -28.43
N LYS A 63 -1.67 -8.52 -28.03
CA LYS A 63 -0.62 -8.02 -28.93
C LYS A 63 0.12 -9.13 -29.67
N GLY A 64 -0.08 -10.39 -29.29
CA GLY A 64 0.35 -11.56 -30.07
C GLY A 64 1.87 -11.62 -30.29
N LYS A 65 2.56 -12.36 -29.44
CA LYS A 65 3.78 -13.05 -29.84
C LYS A 65 3.43 -14.42 -30.41
#